data_AF-A0A9D6J236-F1
#
_entry.id   AF-A0A9D6J236-F1
#
_cell.length_a   1.000
_cell.length_b   1.000
_cell.length_c   1.000
_cell.angle_alpha   90.00
_cell.angle_beta   90.00
_cell.angle_gamma   90.00
#
_symmetry.space_group_name_H-M   'P 1'
#
loop_
_entity.id
_entity.type
_entity.pdbx_description
1 polymer ?
#
loop_
_entity_poly.entity_id
_entity_poly.type
_entity_poly.pdbx_seq_one_letter_code
_entity_poly.pdbx_strand_id
1 'polypeptide(L)'
;MTRLHDLYESTIKPALVKEFGYKNSMQAPRLEKIVLNMGVGEAVNDRKKVDAAVQELTMIAGQKAVVTRAKKSIANFKLRDGMAIGCKVTLRRDRMYEFLDRLVNIALPRVRDFRGLSVKSFDGAGNFSIGLKEQIVFPEIDYDKVDEIRGLDIVICTSARTNAEAQALLKGFDMPFTAKDAEKEAREAAAKRAAMEAERKAARDAMKEAEEHDKEGKEAAAAEGSAATAAPKAAAKDMPAKGGAKG
;
A
#
# COMPACT_ATOMS: atom_id res chain seq x y z
N MET A 1 2.90 -29.33 -3.47
CA MET A 1 2.92 -27.86 -3.35
C MET A 1 3.51 -27.30 -4.62
N THR A 2 3.22 -26.04 -4.95
CA THR A 2 3.75 -25.38 -6.14
C THR A 2 5.13 -24.79 -5.84
N ARG A 3 6.01 -24.71 -6.85
CA ARG A 3 7.39 -24.19 -6.69
C ARG A 3 7.44 -22.84 -5.99
N LEU A 4 6.56 -21.91 -6.38
CA LEU A 4 6.50 -20.58 -5.79
C LEU A 4 5.91 -20.56 -4.38
N HIS A 5 5.02 -21.49 -4.04
CA HIS A 5 4.54 -21.62 -2.67
C HIS A 5 5.68 -22.07 -1.72
N ASP A 6 6.49 -23.03 -2.17
CA ASP A 6 7.63 -23.51 -1.39
C ASP A 6 8.73 -22.43 -1.27
N LEU A 7 8.97 -21.68 -2.34
CA LEU A 7 9.85 -20.50 -2.33
C LEU A 7 9.36 -19.44 -1.32
N TYR A 8 8.04 -19.22 -1.28
CA TYR A 8 7.44 -18.27 -0.35
C TYR A 8 7.69 -18.65 1.11
N GLU A 9 7.39 -19.89 1.49
CA GLU A 9 7.53 -20.35 2.88
C GLU A 9 9.01 -20.47 3.30
N SER A 10 9.89 -20.96 2.41
CA SER A 10 11.29 -21.23 2.74
C SER A 10 12.19 -20.00 2.76
N THR A 11 11.99 -19.07 1.81
CA THR A 11 12.95 -17.99 1.54
C THR A 11 12.33 -16.61 1.71
N ILE A 12 11.19 -16.36 1.05
CA ILE A 12 10.61 -15.00 0.98
C ILE A 12 10.05 -14.58 2.34
N LYS A 13 9.26 -15.43 2.99
CA LYS A 13 8.64 -15.12 4.28
C LYS A 13 9.67 -14.84 5.39
N PRO A 14 10.74 -15.65 5.57
CA PRO A 14 11.81 -15.30 6.50
C PRO A 14 12.54 -13.99 6.15
N ALA A 15 12.76 -13.70 4.86
CA ALA A 15 13.38 -12.45 4.43
C ALA A 15 12.51 -11.24 4.79
N LEU A 16 11.20 -11.30 4.53
CA LEU A 16 10.25 -10.24 4.89
C LEU A 16 10.17 -10.00 6.40
N VAL A 17 10.15 -11.07 7.20
CA VAL A 17 10.16 -10.93 8.67
C VAL A 17 11.42 -10.23 9.17
N LYS A 18 12.58 -10.53 8.57
CA LYS A 18 13.84 -9.86 8.91
C LYS A 18 13.87 -8.40 8.46
N GLU A 19 13.38 -8.10 7.27
CA GLU A 19 13.39 -6.75 6.69
C GLU A 19 12.46 -5.79 7.43
N PHE A 20 11.25 -6.23 7.76
CA PHE A 20 10.22 -5.39 8.39
C PHE A 20 10.11 -5.58 9.91
N GLY A 21 10.87 -6.52 10.49
CA GLY A 21 10.93 -6.73 11.94
C GLY A 21 9.60 -7.16 12.57
N TYR A 22 8.79 -7.95 11.86
CA TYR A 22 7.48 -8.37 12.36
C TYR A 22 7.59 -9.17 13.66
N LYS A 23 6.74 -8.83 14.63
CA LYS A 23 6.68 -9.54 15.93
C LYS A 23 6.07 -10.94 15.82
N ASN A 24 5.25 -11.17 14.80
CA ASN A 24 4.58 -12.44 14.56
C ASN A 24 4.75 -12.83 13.09
N SER A 25 5.17 -14.07 12.83
CA SER A 25 5.34 -14.60 11.47
C SER A 25 4.07 -14.54 10.63
N MET A 26 2.89 -14.58 11.25
CA MET A 26 1.60 -14.46 10.57
C MET A 26 1.28 -13.04 10.08
N GLN A 27 2.06 -12.03 10.50
CA GLN A 27 1.94 -10.66 9.97
C GLN A 27 2.65 -10.50 8.63
N ALA A 28 3.51 -11.45 8.24
CA ALA A 28 4.18 -11.41 6.96
C ALA A 28 3.15 -11.37 5.81
N PRO A 29 3.28 -10.43 4.86
CA PRO A 29 2.41 -10.36 3.71
C PRO A 29 2.37 -11.67 2.91
N ARG A 30 1.20 -12.02 2.40
CA ARG A 30 0.98 -13.16 1.50
C ARG A 30 0.13 -12.76 0.32
N LEU A 31 0.20 -13.56 -0.73
CA LEU A 31 -0.72 -13.46 -1.86
C LEU A 31 -2.09 -14.04 -1.47
N GLU A 32 -3.16 -13.27 -1.63
CA GLU A 32 -4.51 -13.73 -1.28
C GLU A 32 -5.27 -14.31 -2.49
N LYS A 33 -5.20 -13.60 -3.61
CA LYS A 33 -5.85 -13.96 -4.86
C LYS A 33 -5.23 -13.18 -6.01
N ILE A 34 -5.30 -13.75 -7.21
CA ILE A 34 -5.06 -13.03 -8.45
C ILE A 34 -6.36 -12.99 -9.24
N VAL A 35 -6.78 -11.80 -9.66
CA VAL A 35 -7.96 -11.59 -10.48
C VAL A 35 -7.50 -11.22 -11.88
N LEU A 36 -7.93 -11.99 -12.87
CA LEU A 36 -7.74 -11.67 -14.27
C LEU A 36 -9.07 -11.16 -14.81
N ASN A 37 -9.03 -10.03 -15.50
CA ASN A 37 -10.21 -9.36 -16.02
C ASN A 37 -9.96 -8.94 -17.47
N MET A 38 -10.90 -9.26 -18.35
CA MET A 38 -10.89 -8.82 -19.73
C MET A 38 -12.19 -8.06 -20.02
N GLY A 39 -12.03 -6.80 -20.41
CA GLY A 39 -13.13 -5.97 -20.91
C GLY A 39 -13.29 -6.15 -22.42
N VAL A 40 -14.47 -6.57 -22.86
CA VAL A 40 -14.79 -6.76 -24.28
C VAL A 40 -15.78 -5.68 -24.69
N GLY A 41 -15.29 -4.48 -25.01
CA GLY A 41 -16.14 -3.33 -25.34
C GLY A 41 -17.05 -3.58 -26.55
N GLU A 42 -16.64 -4.47 -27.46
CA GLU A 42 -17.39 -4.82 -28.67
C GLU A 42 -18.50 -5.85 -28.42
N ALA A 43 -18.57 -6.39 -27.22
CA ALA A 43 -19.59 -7.35 -26.77
C ALA A 43 -21.02 -6.83 -26.90
N VAL A 44 -21.19 -5.50 -26.95
CA VAL A 44 -22.49 -4.85 -27.09
C VAL A 44 -23.15 -5.21 -28.43
N ASN A 45 -22.33 -5.38 -29.48
CA ASN A 45 -22.81 -5.70 -30.81
C ASN A 45 -22.80 -7.21 -31.08
N ASP A 46 -21.78 -7.93 -30.58
CA ASP A 46 -21.62 -9.36 -30.81
C ASP A 46 -21.32 -10.13 -29.52
N ARG A 47 -22.26 -10.99 -29.13
CA ARG A 47 -22.11 -11.87 -27.97
C ARG A 47 -21.04 -12.95 -28.17
N LYS A 48 -20.78 -13.38 -29.40
CA LYS A 48 -19.81 -14.44 -29.70
C LYS A 48 -18.39 -14.06 -29.32
N LYS A 49 -18.05 -12.77 -29.42
CA LYS A 49 -16.75 -12.23 -28.98
C LYS A 49 -16.52 -12.41 -27.48
N VAL A 50 -17.58 -12.35 -26.67
CA VAL A 50 -17.48 -12.64 -25.23
C VAL A 50 -17.20 -14.11 -25.01
N ASP A 51 -17.87 -15.00 -25.76
CA ASP A 51 -17.66 -16.44 -25.63
C ASP A 51 -16.24 -16.84 -26.03
N ALA A 52 -15.68 -16.23 -27.09
CA ALA A 52 -14.27 -16.40 -27.48
C ALA A 52 -13.32 -15.91 -26.37
N ALA A 53 -13.52 -14.70 -25.84
CA ALA A 53 -12.73 -14.17 -24.73
C ALA A 53 -12.82 -15.05 -23.46
N VAL A 54 -13.97 -15.66 -23.18
CA VAL A 54 -14.14 -16.61 -22.08
C VAL A 54 -13.30 -17.86 -22.31
N GLN A 55 -13.26 -18.39 -23.54
CA GLN A 55 -12.44 -19.56 -23.88
C GLN A 55 -10.95 -19.25 -23.73
N GLU A 56 -10.48 -18.14 -24.30
CA GLU A 56 -9.09 -17.69 -24.20
C GLU A 56 -8.66 -17.50 -22.74
N LEU A 57 -9.45 -16.78 -21.95
CA LEU A 57 -9.15 -16.56 -20.54
C LEU A 57 -9.19 -17.86 -19.73
N THR A 58 -10.05 -18.81 -20.11
CA THR A 58 -10.11 -20.13 -19.48
C THR A 58 -8.85 -20.95 -19.77
N MET A 59 -8.32 -20.88 -20.99
CA MET A 59 -7.05 -21.53 -21.38
C MET A 59 -5.88 -20.94 -20.60
N ILE A 60 -5.77 -19.61 -20.55
CA ILE A 60 -4.71 -18.91 -19.80
C ILE A 60 -4.77 -19.28 -18.31
N ALA A 61 -5.95 -19.20 -17.70
CA ALA A 61 -6.09 -19.36 -16.26
C ALA A 61 -6.18 -20.81 -15.78
N GLY A 62 -6.40 -21.78 -16.68
CA GLY A 62 -6.70 -23.18 -16.32
C GLY A 62 -8.00 -23.33 -15.52
N GLN A 63 -8.86 -22.31 -15.52
CA GLN A 63 -10.10 -22.22 -14.75
C GLN A 63 -11.16 -21.51 -15.58
N LYS A 64 -12.37 -22.08 -15.61
CA LYS A 64 -13.49 -21.51 -16.37
C LYS A 64 -13.75 -20.06 -15.95
N ALA A 65 -13.63 -19.14 -16.91
CA ALA A 65 -13.92 -17.73 -16.69
C ALA A 65 -15.43 -17.48 -16.52
N VAL A 66 -15.76 -16.47 -15.72
CA VAL A 66 -17.13 -16.04 -15.45
C VAL A 66 -17.43 -14.79 -16.26
N VAL A 67 -18.53 -14.81 -17.01
CA VAL A 67 -19.00 -13.65 -17.77
C VAL A 67 -19.46 -12.55 -16.82
N THR A 68 -18.92 -11.34 -17.01
CA THR A 68 -19.34 -10.14 -16.28
C THR A 68 -20.45 -9.43 -17.05
N ARG A 69 -21.51 -9.06 -16.32
CA ARG A 69 -22.67 -8.38 -16.87
C ARG A 69 -22.74 -6.94 -16.40
N ALA A 70 -23.30 -6.07 -17.23
CA ALA A 70 -23.64 -4.70 -16.89
C ALA A 70 -24.56 -4.68 -15.66
N LYS A 71 -24.31 -3.76 -14.71
CA LYS A 71 -25.20 -3.50 -13.56
C LYS A 71 -26.16 -2.33 -13.78
N LYS A 72 -25.83 -1.46 -14.74
CA LYS A 72 -26.54 -0.22 -15.03
C LYS A 72 -26.57 0.00 -16.54
N SER A 73 -27.68 0.52 -17.03
CA SER A 73 -27.80 0.97 -18.41
C SER A 73 -27.13 2.33 -18.59
N ILE A 74 -26.27 2.47 -19.59
CA ILE A 74 -25.58 3.73 -19.92
C ILE A 74 -25.67 3.93 -21.43
N ALA A 75 -26.42 4.96 -21.84
CA ALA A 75 -26.71 5.22 -23.25
C ALA A 75 -25.46 5.52 -24.09
N ASN A 76 -24.48 6.24 -23.53
CA ASN A 76 -23.24 6.61 -24.25
C ASN A 76 -22.43 5.38 -24.70
N PHE A 77 -22.46 4.30 -23.92
CA PHE A 77 -21.80 3.03 -24.26
C PHE A 77 -22.74 2.04 -24.94
N LYS A 78 -23.98 2.45 -25.26
CA LYS A 78 -25.06 1.61 -25.81
C LYS A 78 -25.34 0.37 -24.94
N LEU A 79 -25.04 0.45 -23.63
CA LEU A 79 -25.16 -0.65 -22.70
C LEU A 79 -26.53 -0.67 -22.02
N ARG A 80 -27.13 -1.87 -21.96
CA ARG A 80 -28.31 -2.16 -21.15
C ARG A 80 -27.95 -3.06 -19.97
N ASP A 81 -28.69 -2.91 -18.88
CA ASP A 81 -28.56 -3.77 -17.71
C ASP A 81 -28.66 -5.26 -18.05
N GLY A 82 -27.81 -6.08 -17.43
CA GLY A 82 -27.74 -7.52 -17.68
C GLY A 82 -27.04 -7.96 -18.98
N MET A 83 -26.59 -7.03 -19.83
CA MET A 83 -25.77 -7.37 -21.02
C MET A 83 -24.40 -7.89 -20.61
N ALA A 84 -23.87 -8.87 -21.35
CA ALA A 84 -22.52 -9.39 -21.16
C ALA A 84 -21.51 -8.40 -21.75
N ILE A 85 -20.49 -8.01 -20.98
CA ILE A 85 -19.49 -7.00 -21.39
C ILE A 85 -18.07 -7.55 -21.33
N GLY A 86 -17.83 -8.57 -20.52
CA GLY A 86 -16.49 -9.11 -20.37
C GLY A 86 -16.47 -10.42 -19.64
N CYS A 87 -15.28 -10.83 -19.23
CA CYS A 87 -15.07 -12.04 -18.46
C CYS A 87 -14.01 -11.79 -17.40
N LYS A 88 -14.13 -12.51 -16.29
CA LYS A 88 -13.12 -12.50 -15.24
C LYS A 88 -12.92 -13.88 -14.65
N VAL A 89 -11.77 -14.10 -14.05
CA VAL A 89 -11.47 -15.28 -13.27
C VAL A 89 -10.71 -14.88 -12.01
N THR A 90 -10.96 -15.60 -10.92
CA THR A 90 -10.24 -15.37 -9.67
C THR A 90 -9.52 -16.66 -9.30
N LEU A 91 -8.19 -16.56 -9.29
CA LEU A 91 -7.28 -17.63 -8.94
C LEU A 91 -6.90 -17.50 -7.46
N ARG A 92 -6.87 -18.63 -6.76
CA ARG A 92 -6.51 -18.75 -5.34
C ARG A 92 -5.70 -20.02 -5.12
N ARG A 93 -4.96 -20.08 -4.01
CA ARG A 93 -4.15 -21.25 -3.60
C ARG A 93 -3.16 -21.62 -4.72
N ASP A 94 -3.00 -22.90 -5.04
CA ASP A 94 -2.01 -23.40 -5.98
C ASP A 94 -2.10 -22.77 -7.37
N ARG A 95 -3.31 -22.65 -7.93
CA ARG A 95 -3.52 -22.08 -9.28
C ARG A 95 -3.03 -20.63 -9.41
N MET A 96 -3.07 -19.89 -8.32
CA MET A 96 -2.56 -18.51 -8.27
C MET A 96 -1.05 -18.49 -8.39
N TYR A 97 -0.34 -19.36 -7.66
CA TYR A 97 1.11 -19.47 -7.72
C TYR A 97 1.57 -20.00 -9.09
N GLU A 98 0.90 -20.99 -9.66
CA GLU A 98 1.20 -21.48 -11.02
C GLU A 98 1.00 -20.41 -12.10
N PHE A 99 -0.07 -19.62 -11.98
CA PHE A 99 -0.29 -18.50 -12.89
C PHE A 99 0.78 -17.41 -12.73
N LEU A 100 1.16 -17.07 -11.50
CA LEU A 100 2.21 -16.08 -11.24
C LEU A 100 3.56 -16.54 -11.82
N ASP A 101 3.89 -17.82 -11.69
CA ASP A 101 5.12 -18.40 -12.26
C ASP A 101 5.14 -18.29 -13.79
N ARG A 102 4.03 -18.66 -14.45
CA ARG A 102 3.87 -18.49 -15.90
C ARG A 102 3.90 -17.02 -16.32
N LEU A 103 3.30 -16.13 -15.53
CA LEU A 103 3.31 -14.70 -15.81
C LEU A 103 4.74 -14.14 -15.80
N VAL A 104 5.50 -14.39 -14.73
CA VAL A 104 6.84 -13.82 -14.54
C VAL A 104 7.86 -14.44 -15.49
N ASN A 105 7.88 -15.77 -15.60
CA ASN A 105 8.95 -16.47 -16.31
C ASN A 105 8.69 -16.65 -17.81
N ILE A 106 7.42 -16.63 -18.26
CA ILE A 106 7.05 -16.93 -19.64
C ILE A 106 6.40 -15.73 -20.32
N ALA A 107 5.35 -15.16 -19.71
CA ALA A 107 4.54 -14.14 -20.39
C ALA A 107 5.22 -12.76 -20.43
N LEU A 108 5.77 -12.27 -19.31
CA LEU A 108 6.39 -10.94 -19.25
C LEU A 108 7.58 -10.76 -20.22
N PRO A 109 8.51 -11.73 -20.37
CA PRO A 109 9.58 -11.62 -21.36
C PRO A 109 9.10 -11.58 -22.81
N ARG A 110 7.89 -12.09 -23.10
CA ARG A 110 7.28 -12.10 -24.44
C ARG A 110 6.48 -10.84 -24.74
N VAL A 111 6.30 -9.94 -23.76
CA VAL A 111 5.63 -8.66 -23.98
C VAL A 111 6.50 -7.79 -24.90
N ARG A 112 5.91 -7.28 -25.98
CA ARG A 112 6.59 -6.34 -26.89
C ARG A 112 7.00 -5.07 -26.15
N ASP A 113 8.25 -4.65 -26.35
CA ASP A 113 8.87 -3.48 -25.70
C ASP A 113 8.84 -3.53 -24.16
N PHE A 114 9.06 -4.70 -23.56
CA PHE A 114 9.09 -4.85 -22.12
C PHE A 114 10.27 -4.07 -21.49
N ARG A 115 9.96 -3.04 -20.69
CA ARG A 115 10.95 -2.21 -19.97
C ARG A 115 10.95 -2.43 -18.46
N GLY A 116 10.28 -3.49 -17.99
CA GLY A 116 9.96 -3.68 -16.59
C GLY A 116 8.59 -3.11 -16.22
N LEU A 117 8.12 -3.50 -15.05
CA LEU A 117 6.87 -3.05 -14.46
C LEU A 117 7.08 -1.76 -13.68
N SER A 118 6.11 -0.86 -13.76
CA SER A 118 6.10 0.38 -12.99
C SER A 118 5.76 0.07 -11.54
N VAL A 119 6.51 0.66 -10.60
CA VAL A 119 6.19 0.53 -9.18
C VAL A 119 4.97 1.39 -8.82
N LYS A 120 4.60 2.38 -9.64
CA LYS A 120 3.45 3.25 -9.35
C LYS A 120 2.10 2.56 -9.49
N SER A 121 2.05 1.32 -10.00
CA SER A 121 0.80 0.58 -10.19
C SER A 121 0.28 -0.08 -8.91
N PHE A 122 0.87 0.21 -7.76
CA PHE A 122 0.28 -0.12 -6.46
C PHE A 122 -0.86 0.84 -6.09
N ASP A 123 -1.92 0.32 -5.49
CA ASP A 123 -3.12 1.06 -5.14
C ASP A 123 -3.06 1.80 -3.79
N GLY A 124 -1.92 1.76 -3.09
CA GLY A 124 -1.74 2.35 -1.76
C GLY A 124 -2.07 1.40 -0.60
N ALA A 125 -2.84 0.35 -0.86
CA ALA A 125 -3.27 -0.65 0.11
C ALA A 125 -2.58 -2.01 -0.11
N GLY A 126 -1.46 -2.03 -0.83
CA GLY A 126 -0.67 -3.24 -1.04
C GLY A 126 -1.18 -4.16 -2.17
N ASN A 127 -2.12 -3.74 -3.01
CA ASN A 127 -2.49 -4.49 -4.21
C ASN A 127 -1.77 -3.92 -5.43
N PHE A 128 -1.46 -4.80 -6.38
CA PHE A 128 -0.74 -4.45 -7.59
C PHE A 128 -1.56 -4.75 -8.84
N SER A 129 -1.63 -3.80 -9.77
CA SER A 129 -2.37 -3.97 -11.03
C SER A 129 -1.43 -3.88 -12.23
N ILE A 130 -1.56 -4.80 -13.17
CA ILE A 130 -0.79 -4.84 -14.43
C ILE A 130 -1.79 -4.90 -15.58
N GLY A 131 -1.65 -4.01 -16.55
CA GLY A 131 -2.36 -4.09 -17.82
C GLY A 131 -1.48 -4.71 -18.90
N LEU A 132 -1.93 -5.79 -19.51
CA LEU A 132 -1.35 -6.36 -20.73
C LEU A 132 -2.19 -5.91 -21.92
N LYS A 133 -1.53 -5.40 -22.95
CA LYS A 133 -2.21 -4.92 -24.17
C LYS A 133 -2.66 -6.05 -25.08
N GLU A 134 -1.96 -7.18 -25.03
CA GLU A 134 -2.11 -8.28 -25.98
C GLU A 134 -2.12 -9.60 -25.19
N GLN A 135 -3.15 -10.42 -25.37
CA GLN A 135 -3.28 -11.72 -24.70
C GLN A 135 -2.38 -12.82 -25.29
N ILE A 136 -1.84 -12.59 -26.50
CA ILE A 136 -0.97 -13.53 -27.24
C ILE A 136 0.41 -13.76 -26.58
N VAL A 137 0.72 -13.04 -25.50
CA VAL A 137 1.95 -13.25 -24.72
C VAL A 137 1.96 -14.60 -24.01
N PHE A 138 0.77 -15.18 -23.79
CA PHE A 138 0.60 -16.50 -23.21
C PHE A 138 0.76 -17.59 -24.28
N PRO A 139 1.64 -18.60 -24.09
CA PRO A 139 1.81 -19.69 -25.06
C PRO A 139 0.58 -20.57 -25.24
N GLU A 140 -0.37 -20.53 -24.31
CA GLU A 140 -1.63 -21.27 -24.38
C GLU A 140 -2.58 -20.72 -25.46
N ILE A 141 -2.35 -19.49 -25.94
CA ILE A 141 -3.13 -18.88 -27.00
C ILE A 141 -2.48 -19.17 -28.36
N ASP A 142 -3.26 -19.79 -29.24
CA ASP A 142 -2.87 -20.06 -30.63
C ASP A 142 -3.12 -18.82 -31.48
N TYR A 143 -2.06 -18.21 -31.99
CA TYR A 143 -2.11 -16.98 -32.78
C TYR A 143 -3.04 -17.10 -34.00
N ASP A 144 -3.10 -18.26 -34.64
CA ASP A 144 -3.90 -18.46 -35.86
C ASP A 144 -5.40 -18.57 -35.56
N LYS A 145 -5.77 -18.84 -34.31
CA LYS A 145 -7.17 -18.96 -33.86
C LYS A 145 -7.71 -17.68 -33.22
N VAL A 146 -6.86 -16.69 -32.97
CA VAL A 146 -7.27 -15.41 -32.36
C VAL A 146 -8.03 -14.60 -33.41
N ASP A 147 -9.23 -14.15 -33.04
CA ASP A 147 -10.03 -13.26 -33.87
C ASP A 147 -9.49 -11.81 -33.80
N GLU A 148 -9.27 -11.33 -32.58
CA GLU A 148 -8.87 -9.97 -32.26
C GLU A 148 -7.90 -9.93 -31.08
N ILE A 149 -6.98 -8.98 -31.13
CA ILE A 149 -6.06 -8.72 -30.03
C ILE A 149 -6.83 -7.98 -28.93
N ARG A 150 -6.91 -8.60 -27.75
CA ARG A 150 -7.63 -8.12 -26.56
C ARG A 150 -6.64 -7.85 -25.43
N GLY A 151 -6.89 -6.76 -24.71
CA GLY A 151 -6.16 -6.45 -23.48
C GLY A 151 -6.61 -7.31 -22.32
N LEU A 152 -5.73 -7.49 -21.33
CA LEU A 152 -6.00 -8.22 -20.09
C LEU A 152 -5.49 -7.40 -18.90
N ASP A 153 -6.34 -7.21 -17.89
CA ASP A 153 -5.95 -6.65 -16.61
C ASP A 153 -5.71 -7.76 -15.59
N ILE A 154 -4.56 -7.71 -14.93
CA ILE A 154 -4.14 -8.64 -13.89
C ILE A 154 -4.03 -7.87 -12.58
N VAL A 155 -4.85 -8.23 -11.61
CA VAL A 155 -4.81 -7.65 -10.26
C VAL A 155 -4.31 -8.69 -9.28
N ILE A 156 -3.15 -8.42 -8.69
CA ILE A 156 -2.55 -9.23 -7.64
C ILE A 156 -2.94 -8.63 -6.30
N CYS A 157 -3.79 -9.34 -5.57
CA CYS A 157 -4.21 -8.93 -4.23
C CYS A 157 -3.29 -9.57 -3.19
N THR A 158 -2.73 -8.74 -2.31
CA THR A 158 -1.88 -9.19 -1.22
C THR A 158 -2.48 -8.79 0.13
N SER A 159 -2.03 -9.41 1.21
CA SER A 159 -2.42 -9.01 2.57
C SER A 159 -1.57 -7.88 3.15
N ALA A 160 -0.65 -7.30 2.36
CA ALA A 160 0.18 -6.18 2.79
C ALA A 160 -0.69 -4.96 3.13
N ARG A 161 -0.24 -4.12 4.07
CA ARG A 161 -0.94 -2.88 4.39
C ARG A 161 -0.34 -1.68 3.67
N THR A 162 0.91 -1.81 3.24
CA THR A 162 1.65 -0.73 2.58
C THR A 162 2.23 -1.21 1.26
N ASN A 163 2.46 -0.26 0.35
CA ASN A 163 3.07 -0.56 -0.95
C ASN A 163 4.50 -1.11 -0.81
N ALA A 164 5.26 -0.67 0.20
CA ALA A 164 6.63 -1.14 0.42
C ALA A 164 6.67 -2.65 0.74
N GLU A 165 5.76 -3.11 1.61
CA GLU A 165 5.62 -4.52 1.95
C GLU A 165 5.20 -5.37 0.74
N ALA A 166 4.23 -4.88 -0.03
CA ALA A 166 3.76 -5.57 -1.23
C ALA A 166 4.83 -5.63 -2.32
N GLN A 167 5.61 -4.55 -2.48
CA GLN A 167 6.72 -4.49 -3.42
C GLN A 167 7.84 -5.43 -3.02
N ALA A 168 8.20 -5.50 -1.74
CA ALA A 168 9.20 -6.45 -1.24
C ALA A 168 8.76 -7.90 -1.47
N LEU A 169 7.47 -8.20 -1.22
CA LEU A 169 6.89 -9.52 -1.52
C LEU A 169 7.00 -9.86 -3.01
N LEU A 170 6.58 -8.96 -3.91
CA LEU A 170 6.61 -9.21 -5.36
C LEU A 170 8.04 -9.27 -5.92
N LYS A 171 8.98 -8.48 -5.36
CA LYS A 171 10.41 -8.59 -5.67
C LYS A 171 10.96 -9.96 -5.28
N GLY A 172 10.52 -10.53 -4.16
CA GLY A 172 10.88 -11.89 -3.75
C GLY A 172 10.41 -12.98 -4.71
N PHE A 173 9.39 -12.70 -5.54
CA PHE A 173 8.93 -13.56 -6.63
C PHE A 173 9.59 -13.22 -7.97
N ASP A 174 10.74 -12.55 -7.96
CA ASP A 174 11.50 -12.12 -9.15
C ASP A 174 10.68 -11.25 -10.11
N MET A 175 9.71 -10.48 -9.60
CA MET A 175 8.91 -9.61 -10.45
C MET A 175 9.78 -8.45 -10.99
N PRO A 176 9.89 -8.31 -12.33
CA PRO A 176 10.82 -7.36 -12.95
C PRO A 176 10.30 -5.92 -12.85
N PHE A 177 10.65 -5.21 -11.79
CA PHE A 177 10.38 -3.78 -11.65
C PHE A 177 11.42 -2.92 -12.38
N THR A 178 10.99 -1.77 -12.91
CA THR A 178 11.87 -0.86 -13.65
C THR A 178 12.87 -0.18 -12.71
N ALA A 179 14.17 -0.24 -13.01
CA ALA A 179 15.24 0.33 -12.19
C ALA A 179 15.08 1.84 -11.90
N LYS A 180 14.51 2.59 -12.86
CA LYS A 180 14.29 4.04 -12.75
C LYS A 180 13.29 4.44 -11.65
N ASP A 181 12.36 3.56 -11.31
CA ASP A 181 11.36 3.84 -10.27
C ASP A 181 11.88 3.49 -8.87
N ALA A 182 12.80 2.52 -8.76
CA ALA A 182 13.43 2.17 -7.48
C ALA A 182 14.28 3.33 -6.91
N GLU A 183 15.04 4.03 -7.75
CA GLU A 183 15.82 5.21 -7.35
C GLU A 183 14.92 6.40 -6.98
N LYS A 184 13.83 6.60 -7.74
CA LYS A 184 12.88 7.70 -7.51
C LYS A 184 12.09 7.53 -6.21
N GLU A 185 11.68 6.30 -5.89
CA GLU A 185 11.03 5.99 -4.62
C GLU A 185 11.99 6.01 -3.44
N ALA A 186 13.24 5.56 -3.59
CA ALA A 186 14.24 5.71 -2.53
C ALA A 186 14.42 7.20 -2.17
N ARG A 187 14.42 8.08 -3.18
CA ARG A 187 14.45 9.53 -3.00
C ARG A 187 13.17 10.08 -2.36
N GLU A 188 11.99 9.62 -2.77
CA GLU A 188 10.71 10.03 -2.14
C GLU A 188 10.55 9.51 -0.70
N ALA A 189 10.99 8.28 -0.41
CA ALA A 189 10.98 7.71 0.93
C ALA A 189 11.99 8.41 1.83
N ALA A 190 13.18 8.74 1.32
CA ALA A 190 14.16 9.57 2.03
C ALA A 190 13.61 10.99 2.27
N ALA A 191 12.95 11.61 1.30
CA ALA A 191 12.33 12.92 1.46
C ALA A 191 11.18 12.90 2.47
N LYS A 192 10.32 11.87 2.46
CA LYS A 192 9.25 11.69 3.46
C LYS A 192 9.81 11.44 4.86
N ARG A 193 10.86 10.62 4.99
CA ARG A 193 11.55 10.39 6.26
C ARG A 193 12.19 11.67 6.78
N ALA A 194 12.86 12.44 5.92
CA ALA A 194 13.46 13.72 6.27
C ALA A 194 12.41 14.77 6.66
N ALA A 195 11.27 14.83 5.96
CA ALA A 195 10.16 15.73 6.31
C ALA A 195 9.53 15.36 7.66
N MET A 196 9.29 14.05 7.91
CA MET A 196 8.76 13.57 9.18
C MET A 196 9.75 13.77 10.34
N GLU A 197 11.04 13.62 10.09
CA GLU A 197 12.09 13.89 11.08
C GLU A 197 12.23 15.39 11.36
N ALA A 198 12.08 16.25 10.32
CA ALA A 198 12.04 17.70 10.48
C ALA A 198 10.80 18.15 11.26
N GLU A 199 9.61 17.62 10.98
CA GLU A 199 8.40 17.87 11.78
C GLU A 199 8.57 17.41 13.23
N ARG A 200 9.13 16.22 13.46
CA ARG A 200 9.36 15.70 14.81
C ARG A 200 10.41 16.52 15.56
N LYS A 201 11.42 17.02 14.87
CA LYS A 201 12.43 17.93 15.43
C LYS A 201 11.81 19.29 15.76
N ALA A 202 11.02 19.88 14.85
CA ALA A 202 10.30 21.13 15.09
C ALA A 202 9.32 21.01 16.26
N ALA A 203 8.57 19.90 16.37
CA ALA A 203 7.69 19.64 17.50
C ALA A 203 8.46 19.49 18.83
N ARG A 204 9.63 18.85 18.80
CA ARG A 204 10.49 18.72 19.99
C ARG A 204 11.09 20.07 20.41
N ASP A 205 11.51 20.88 19.45
CA ASP A 205 12.13 22.18 19.72
C ASP A 205 11.06 23.18 20.22
N ALA A 206 9.84 23.18 19.65
CA ALA A 206 8.71 23.96 20.17
C ALA A 206 8.27 23.54 21.59
N MET A 207 8.34 22.24 21.91
CA MET A 207 8.02 21.74 23.25
C MET A 207 9.09 22.16 24.27
N LYS A 208 10.36 22.26 23.86
CA LYS A 208 11.44 22.80 24.70
C LYS A 208 11.30 24.31 24.92
N GLU A 209 10.97 25.07 23.87
CA GLU A 209 10.70 26.51 23.98
C GLU A 209 9.50 26.79 24.90
N ALA A 210 8.45 25.97 24.86
CA ALA A 210 7.32 26.07 25.77
C ALA A 210 7.69 25.72 27.24
N GLU A 211 8.57 24.73 27.46
CA GLU A 211 9.08 24.39 28.79
C GLU A 211 10.06 25.46 29.34
N GLU A 212 10.82 26.13 28.47
CA GLU A 212 11.69 27.26 28.84
C GLU A 212 10.86 28.50 29.19
N HIS A 213 9.80 28.80 28.43
CA HIS A 213 8.87 29.88 28.77
C HIS A 213 8.08 29.64 30.07
N ASP A 214 7.73 28.39 30.41
CA ASP A 214 7.09 28.07 31.70
C ASP A 214 8.08 28.19 32.88
N LYS A 215 9.38 27.97 32.63
CA LYS A 215 10.46 28.20 33.62
C LYS A 215 10.75 29.68 33.80
N GLU A 216 10.82 30.46 32.73
CA GLU A 216 11.00 31.92 32.79
C GLU A 216 9.77 32.60 33.43
N GLY A 217 8.55 32.11 33.15
CA GLY A 217 7.33 32.58 33.81
C GLY A 217 7.32 32.29 35.32
N LYS A 218 7.87 31.14 35.74
CA LYS A 218 8.06 30.81 37.16
C LYS A 218 9.18 31.61 37.82
N GLU A 219 10.27 31.92 37.12
CA GLU A 219 11.33 32.81 37.61
C GLU A 219 10.89 34.28 37.69
N ALA A 220 10.09 34.76 36.73
CA ALA A 220 9.52 36.11 36.77
C ALA A 220 8.49 36.27 37.91
N ALA A 221 7.66 35.25 38.15
CA ALA A 221 6.75 35.23 39.30
C ALA A 221 7.50 35.18 40.66
N ALA A 222 8.69 34.56 40.69
CA ALA A 222 9.56 34.58 41.87
C ALA A 222 10.27 35.94 42.07
N ALA A 223 10.57 36.67 40.99
CA ALA A 223 11.20 37.99 41.03
C ALA A 223 10.20 39.11 41.42
N GLU A 224 8.94 39.06 40.97
CA GLU A 224 7.91 40.01 41.42
C GLU A 224 7.51 39.80 42.89
N GLY A 225 7.66 38.57 43.42
CA GLY A 225 7.48 38.28 44.85
C GLY A 225 8.51 38.94 45.77
N SER A 226 9.66 39.41 45.26
CA SER A 226 10.69 40.05 46.08
C SER A 226 10.65 41.59 46.06
N ALA A 227 9.78 42.22 45.24
CA ALA A 227 9.68 43.68 45.16
C ALA A 227 8.57 44.29 46.03
N ALA A 228 7.70 43.48 46.64
CA ALA A 228 6.57 43.95 47.46
C ALA A 228 6.83 44.02 48.98
N THR A 229 8.09 43.97 49.45
CA THR A 229 8.39 44.14 50.89
C THR A 229 9.51 45.16 51.14
N ALA A 230 9.29 46.42 50.80
CA ALA A 230 10.18 47.51 51.22
C ALA A 230 9.39 48.78 51.59
N ALA A 231 9.24 48.98 52.91
CA ALA A 231 9.25 50.24 53.69
C ALA A 231 8.09 50.35 54.72
N PRO A 232 8.24 51.06 55.86
CA PRO A 232 9.45 51.39 56.63
C PRO A 232 9.36 51.01 58.13
N LYS A 233 10.52 50.87 58.79
CA LYS A 233 10.65 50.78 60.25
C LYS A 233 10.62 52.18 60.88
N ALA A 234 9.74 52.40 61.86
CA ALA A 234 9.91 53.45 62.87
C ALA A 234 9.42 52.98 64.25
N ALA A 235 10.39 52.89 65.17
CA ALA A 235 10.38 53.08 66.62
C ALA A 235 9.15 52.69 67.48
N ALA A 236 9.35 51.75 68.42
CA ALA A 236 9.31 52.05 69.86
C ALA A 236 9.86 50.86 70.67
N LYS A 237 10.75 51.18 71.61
CA LYS A 237 11.46 50.29 72.52
C LYS A 237 10.94 50.66 73.92
N ASP A 238 10.40 49.70 74.68
CA ASP A 238 10.67 49.56 76.12
C ASP A 238 9.96 48.34 76.75
N MET A 239 10.71 47.66 77.62
CA MET A 239 10.39 46.48 78.47
C MET A 239 9.66 46.91 79.78
N PRO A 240 9.40 46.04 80.79
CA PRO A 240 8.72 44.73 80.81
C PRO A 240 7.72 44.55 82.01
N ALA A 241 7.00 43.42 82.02
CA ALA A 241 6.51 42.61 83.17
C ALA A 241 5.53 43.17 84.24
N LYS A 242 4.35 42.50 84.40
CA LYS A 242 3.87 41.78 85.62
C LYS A 242 2.34 41.63 85.68
N GLY A 243 1.87 40.43 86.05
CA GLY A 243 0.59 40.11 86.74
C GLY A 243 -0.69 40.37 85.94
N GLY A 244 -1.82 39.67 86.08
CA GLY A 244 -2.29 38.67 87.02
C GLY A 244 -3.83 38.77 87.06
N ALA A 245 -4.50 37.62 87.22
CA ALA A 245 -5.86 37.42 87.75
C ALA A 245 -7.12 37.85 86.93
N LYS A 246 -7.93 36.82 86.65
CA LYS A 246 -9.39 36.64 86.87
C LYS A 246 -10.32 37.88 86.82
N GLY A 247 -11.42 37.70 86.10
CA GLY A 247 -12.68 38.43 86.26
C GLY A 247 -13.48 38.45 84.98
#